data_AF-A0A7Y3IDW9-F1
#
_entry.id   AF-A0A7Y3IDW9-F1
#
_cell.length_a   1.000
_cell.length_b   1.000
_cell.length_c   1.000
_cell.angle_alpha   90.00
_cell.angle_beta   90.00
_cell.angle_gamma   90.00
#
_symmetry.space_group_name_H-M   'P 1'
#
loop_
_entity.id
_entity.type
_entity.pdbx_description
1 polymer ?
#
loop_
_entity_poly.entity_id
_entity_poly.type
_entity_poly.pdbx_seq_one_letter_code
_entity_poly.pdbx_strand_id
1 'polypeptide(L)'
;MNPIPPDAVSLNTGISLARLLEVKGEVLALEVMTGEDSLERTVANPDVSSPGLGLAGYTDGFPRGRIQVFGQTEMSYLATLSPEVASRRLEQVLQHDIPALVVTRGLQIPAYFSERAAASGIPVFRTHLITGDFYRLIKPYLEDVLAPTTTVHGSLADVYGVGLLFMGESGIGKSETVLDLVERGHRFVADDLVFVSRRGNDVLLGRGHELQGFHMEIRGIGFVDVASMFGTKATRQQKRVEVVVSLEAWDDAAEYDRTGLNRGVETILGVDLPRVTIPLVPGKNLTVISEVIAMNQLLAYAGLDPSARFQERILQ
;
A
#
# COMPACT_ATOMS: atom_id res chain seq x y z
N MET A 1 -22.61 -16.73 -8.73
CA MET A 1 -21.39 -16.15 -8.14
C MET A 1 -21.74 -15.74 -6.72
N ASN A 2 -21.05 -16.28 -5.70
CA ASN A 2 -21.28 -15.85 -4.32
C ASN A 2 -20.87 -14.37 -4.19
N PRO A 3 -21.62 -13.55 -3.45
CA PRO A 3 -21.23 -12.18 -3.19
C PRO A 3 -19.96 -12.18 -2.32
N ILE A 4 -18.95 -11.45 -2.77
CA ILE A 4 -17.77 -11.12 -1.95
C ILE A 4 -18.29 -10.26 -0.79
N PRO A 5 -18.03 -10.61 0.48
CA PRO A 5 -18.50 -9.82 1.61
C PRO A 5 -17.93 -8.39 1.52
N PRO A 6 -18.75 -7.35 1.82
CA PRO A 6 -18.23 -5.99 1.92
C PRO A 6 -17.31 -5.91 3.15
N ASP A 7 -16.20 -5.19 3.00
CA ASP A 7 -15.27 -4.85 4.08
C ASP A 7 -14.42 -5.98 4.70
N ALA A 8 -14.07 -7.00 3.92
CA ALA A 8 -12.99 -7.90 4.32
C ALA A 8 -11.63 -7.21 4.15
N VAL A 9 -11.08 -6.65 5.24
CA VAL A 9 -9.64 -6.35 5.33
C VAL A 9 -8.91 -7.67 5.16
N SER A 10 -8.34 -7.93 3.98
CA SER A 10 -7.49 -9.09 3.77
C SER A 10 -6.19 -8.87 4.53
N LEU A 11 -6.05 -9.55 5.67
CA LEU A 11 -4.76 -9.66 6.36
C LEU A 11 -3.83 -10.46 5.45
N ASN A 12 -2.85 -9.76 4.89
CA ASN A 12 -1.89 -10.34 3.97
C ASN A 12 -1.11 -11.47 4.65
N THR A 13 -1.19 -12.69 4.11
CA THR A 13 -0.65 -13.93 4.73
C THR A 13 0.87 -14.06 4.66
N GLY A 14 1.57 -13.01 4.21
CA GLY A 14 3.02 -13.00 4.02
C GLY A 14 3.44 -13.42 2.60
N ILE A 15 4.69 -13.13 2.25
CA ILE A 15 5.31 -13.52 0.97
C ILE A 15 6.30 -14.67 1.19
N SER A 16 6.28 -15.71 0.35
CA SER A 16 7.28 -16.78 0.44
C SER A 16 8.66 -16.30 0.02
N LEU A 17 9.71 -16.88 0.62
CA LEU A 17 11.09 -16.55 0.26
C LEU A 17 11.43 -16.96 -1.18
N ALA A 18 10.84 -18.06 -1.67
CA ALA A 18 10.92 -18.44 -3.08
C ALA A 18 10.42 -17.31 -4.00
N ARG A 19 9.25 -16.72 -3.69
CA ARG A 19 8.70 -15.61 -4.48
C ARG A 19 9.54 -14.34 -4.35
N LEU A 20 10.07 -14.06 -3.16
CA LEU A 20 10.97 -12.93 -2.94
C LEU A 20 12.23 -13.07 -3.80
N LEU A 21 12.83 -14.25 -3.86
CA LEU A 21 14.01 -14.53 -4.70
C LEU A 21 13.68 -14.39 -6.19
N GLU A 22 12.53 -14.91 -6.63
CA GLU A 22 12.10 -14.79 -8.02
C GLU A 22 11.97 -13.33 -8.46
N VAL A 23 11.39 -12.47 -7.61
CA VAL A 23 11.09 -11.07 -7.97
C VAL A 23 12.25 -10.12 -7.68
N LYS A 24 13.05 -10.38 -6.64
CA LYS A 24 14.07 -9.45 -6.13
C LYS A 24 15.47 -10.05 -6.01
N GLY A 25 15.66 -11.34 -6.26
CA GLY A 25 16.94 -12.03 -6.09
C GLY A 25 18.07 -11.36 -6.86
N GLU A 26 17.88 -11.04 -8.14
CA GLU A 26 18.88 -10.35 -8.96
C GLU A 26 19.20 -8.94 -8.45
N VAL A 27 18.16 -8.13 -8.18
CA VAL A 27 18.30 -6.74 -7.71
C VAL A 27 19.00 -6.67 -6.35
N LEU A 28 18.73 -7.65 -5.49
CA LEU A 28 19.35 -7.77 -4.16
C LEU A 28 20.68 -8.55 -4.20
N ALA A 29 21.08 -9.06 -5.37
CA ALA A 29 22.24 -9.94 -5.54
C ALA A 29 22.28 -11.07 -4.50
N LEU A 30 21.15 -11.77 -4.32
CA LEU A 30 21.01 -12.83 -3.32
C LEU A 30 21.54 -14.15 -3.85
N GLU A 31 22.43 -14.75 -3.07
CA GLU A 31 22.92 -16.11 -3.24
C GLU A 31 22.36 -16.98 -2.12
N VAL A 32 21.77 -18.12 -2.48
CA VAL A 32 21.22 -19.07 -1.50
C VAL A 32 22.37 -19.92 -0.96
N MET A 33 22.55 -19.92 0.35
CA MET A 33 23.61 -20.65 1.04
C MET A 33 23.10 -21.91 1.75
N THR A 34 21.78 -22.09 1.83
CA THR A 34 21.09 -23.25 2.39
C THR A 34 20.45 -24.11 1.29
N GLY A 35 19.98 -25.32 1.63
CA GLY A 35 19.22 -26.16 0.70
C GLY A 35 17.84 -25.56 0.33
N GLU A 36 17.33 -25.91 -0.85
CA GLU A 36 16.10 -25.34 -1.44
C GLU A 36 14.83 -25.58 -0.58
N ASP A 37 14.80 -26.67 0.20
CA ASP A 37 13.65 -27.03 1.07
C ASP A 37 13.26 -25.95 2.10
N SER A 38 14.16 -25.00 2.37
CA SER A 38 13.96 -23.90 3.34
C SER A 38 13.26 -22.65 2.76
N LEU A 39 13.02 -22.61 1.45
CA LEU A 39 12.47 -21.43 0.74
C LEU A 39 10.93 -21.30 0.81
N GLU A 40 10.25 -22.32 1.32
CA GLU A 40 8.79 -22.33 1.59
C GLU A 40 8.38 -21.36 2.72
N ARG A 41 9.32 -20.96 3.59
CA ARG A 41 9.04 -20.01 4.69
C ARG A 41 8.51 -18.68 4.16
N THR A 42 7.66 -18.05 4.95
CA THR A 42 7.03 -16.77 4.61
C THR A 42 7.57 -15.62 5.47
N VAL A 43 7.61 -14.43 4.86
CA VAL A 43 7.88 -13.16 5.51
C VAL A 43 6.57 -12.41 5.62
N ALA A 44 6.10 -12.19 6.85
CA ALA A 44 4.87 -11.43 7.12
C ALA A 44 5.14 -10.05 7.74
N ASN A 45 6.38 -9.76 8.14
CA ASN A 45 6.76 -8.46 8.68
C ASN A 45 7.54 -7.66 7.62
N PRO A 46 7.14 -6.41 7.30
CA PRO A 46 7.85 -5.61 6.31
C PRO A 46 9.20 -5.07 6.79
N ASP A 47 9.43 -5.07 8.11
CA ASP A 47 10.69 -4.61 8.68
C ASP A 47 11.78 -5.67 8.61
N VAL A 48 13.01 -5.18 8.50
CA VAL A 48 14.26 -5.96 8.53
C VAL A 48 15.16 -5.38 9.62
N SER A 49 15.94 -6.22 10.30
CA SER A 49 16.74 -5.78 11.45
C SER A 49 18.07 -6.51 11.55
N SER A 50 19.02 -5.94 12.30
CA SER A 50 20.26 -6.62 12.65
C SER A 50 20.23 -7.09 14.11
N PRO A 51 20.67 -8.32 14.42
CA PRO A 51 20.54 -8.89 15.75
C PRO A 51 21.68 -8.52 16.72
N GLY A 52 22.29 -7.34 16.60
CA GLY A 52 23.50 -6.96 17.37
C GLY A 52 23.37 -7.13 18.89
N LEU A 53 22.30 -6.61 19.50
CA LEU A 53 22.03 -6.78 20.93
C LEU A 53 21.66 -8.23 21.31
N GLY A 54 20.95 -8.94 20.42
CA GLY A 54 20.62 -10.36 20.60
C GLY A 54 21.89 -11.22 20.68
N LEU A 55 22.87 -10.95 19.82
CA LEU A 55 24.17 -11.60 19.84
C LEU A 55 25.01 -11.27 21.09
N ALA A 56 24.78 -10.11 21.73
CA ALA A 56 25.36 -9.76 23.02
C ALA A 56 24.65 -10.43 24.22
N GLY A 57 23.49 -11.06 23.98
CA GLY A 57 22.71 -11.77 25.00
C GLY A 57 21.50 -11.02 25.53
N TYR A 58 21.15 -9.87 24.97
CA TYR A 58 19.92 -9.16 25.30
C TYR A 58 18.83 -9.49 24.26
N THR A 59 17.92 -10.37 24.62
CA THR A 59 16.83 -10.87 23.75
C THR A 59 15.44 -10.37 24.17
N ASP A 60 15.35 -9.58 25.24
CA ASP A 60 14.10 -8.95 25.66
C ASP A 60 13.64 -7.96 24.58
N GLY A 61 12.45 -8.20 24.03
CA GLY A 61 11.92 -7.41 22.91
C GLY A 61 12.57 -7.73 21.56
N PHE A 62 13.25 -8.88 21.40
CA PHE A 62 13.81 -9.27 20.11
C PHE A 62 12.75 -9.23 18.98
N PRO A 63 13.05 -8.59 17.83
CA PRO A 63 12.05 -8.35 16.81
C PRO A 63 11.69 -9.64 16.04
N ARG A 64 10.51 -10.19 16.35
CA ARG A 64 9.98 -11.43 15.75
C ARG A 64 9.44 -11.22 14.33
N GLY A 65 9.56 -12.24 13.50
CA GLY A 65 9.03 -12.27 12.13
C GLY A 65 9.82 -11.44 11.12
N ARG A 66 10.95 -10.82 11.54
CA ARG A 66 11.79 -9.96 10.68
C ARG A 66 12.98 -10.73 10.12
N ILE A 67 13.30 -10.48 8.84
CA ILE A 67 14.57 -10.94 8.25
C ILE A 67 15.72 -10.35 9.06
N GLN A 68 16.65 -11.21 9.50
CA GLN A 68 17.81 -10.78 10.28
C GLN A 68 19.03 -10.60 9.37
N VAL A 69 19.63 -9.41 9.43
CA VAL A 69 20.75 -9.03 8.58
C VAL A 69 22.04 -8.97 9.38
N PHE A 70 23.01 -9.77 8.96
CA PHE A 70 24.36 -9.82 9.51
C PHE A 70 25.27 -8.96 8.65
N GLY A 71 25.60 -7.79 9.18
CA GLY A 71 26.52 -6.84 8.59
C GLY A 71 27.96 -7.06 9.04
N GLN A 72 28.81 -6.08 8.70
CA GLN A 72 30.19 -6.05 9.19
C GLN A 72 30.23 -6.10 10.71
N THR A 73 29.35 -5.36 11.39
CA THR A 73 29.33 -5.27 12.85
C THR A 73 29.04 -6.62 13.50
N GLU A 74 27.96 -7.30 13.08
CA GLU A 74 27.57 -8.59 13.64
C GLU A 74 28.61 -9.67 13.35
N MET A 75 29.10 -9.74 12.11
CA MET A 75 30.10 -10.74 11.72
C MET A 75 31.45 -10.50 12.40
N SER A 76 31.87 -9.24 12.55
CA SER A 76 33.12 -8.90 13.26
C SER A 76 33.01 -9.21 14.75
N TYR A 77 31.87 -8.90 15.39
CA TYR A 77 31.64 -9.26 16.79
C TYR A 77 31.72 -10.77 17.00
N LEU A 78 31.05 -11.56 16.17
CA LEU A 78 31.13 -13.02 16.24
C LEU A 78 32.57 -13.54 16.04
N ALA A 79 33.36 -12.91 15.18
CA ALA A 79 34.75 -13.26 14.96
C ALA A 79 35.68 -12.93 16.15
N THR A 80 35.26 -12.08 17.09
CA THR A 80 36.01 -11.82 18.34
C THR A 80 35.85 -12.93 19.39
N LEU A 81 34.88 -13.82 19.21
CA LEU A 81 34.54 -14.88 20.15
C LEU A 81 35.16 -16.22 19.73
N SER A 82 35.32 -17.14 20.68
CA SER A 82 35.64 -18.53 20.30
C SER A 82 34.47 -19.15 19.52
N PRO A 83 34.72 -20.11 18.61
CA PRO A 83 33.66 -20.74 17.80
C PRO A 83 32.51 -21.31 18.63
N GLU A 84 32.80 -21.87 19.81
CA GLU A 84 31.80 -22.46 20.71
C GLU A 84 30.89 -21.38 21.32
N VAL A 85 31.47 -20.24 21.70
CA VAL A 85 30.71 -19.11 22.25
C VAL A 85 29.90 -18.44 21.14
N ALA A 86 30.51 -18.19 19.98
CA ALA A 86 29.82 -17.63 18.81
C ALA A 86 28.63 -18.48 18.38
N SER A 87 28.82 -19.80 18.30
CA SER A 87 27.75 -20.76 17.98
C SER A 87 26.62 -20.69 18.99
N ARG A 88 26.91 -20.58 20.30
CA ARG A 88 25.89 -20.49 21.34
C ARG A 88 25.12 -19.17 21.29
N ARG A 89 25.79 -18.06 21.02
CA ARG A 89 25.14 -16.75 20.85
C ARG A 89 24.21 -16.73 19.65
N LEU A 90 24.66 -17.30 18.53
CA LEU A 90 23.82 -17.43 17.35
C LEU A 90 22.60 -18.30 17.64
N GLU A 91 22.78 -19.45 18.29
CA GLU A 91 21.67 -20.34 18.66
C GLU A 91 20.62 -19.66 19.53
N GLN A 92 21.02 -18.79 20.47
CA GLN A 92 20.09 -17.98 21.27
C GLN A 92 19.23 -17.05 20.39
N VAL A 93 19.81 -16.45 19.36
CA VAL A 93 19.08 -15.61 18.41
C VAL A 93 18.12 -16.44 17.54
N LEU A 94 18.56 -17.61 17.07
CA LEU A 94 17.78 -18.49 16.19
C LEU A 94 16.60 -19.18 16.89
N GLN A 95 16.49 -19.10 18.21
CA GLN A 95 15.31 -19.54 18.97
C GLN A 95 14.08 -18.64 18.76
N HIS A 96 14.28 -17.44 18.21
CA HIS A 96 13.19 -16.53 17.88
C HIS A 96 12.59 -16.83 16.50
N ASP A 97 11.37 -16.35 16.28
CA ASP A 97 10.72 -16.43 14.97
C ASP A 97 11.47 -15.54 13.96
N ILE A 98 12.28 -16.18 13.12
CA ILE A 98 13.08 -15.55 12.07
C ILE A 98 12.74 -16.23 10.74
N PRO A 99 12.27 -15.48 9.72
CA PRO A 99 11.97 -16.05 8.43
C PRO A 99 13.24 -16.41 7.65
N ALA A 100 14.28 -15.56 7.69
CA ALA A 100 15.53 -15.74 6.96
C ALA A 100 16.69 -14.97 7.61
N LEU A 101 17.93 -15.42 7.33
CA LEU A 101 19.17 -14.72 7.64
C LEU A 101 19.80 -14.19 6.35
N VAL A 102 20.34 -12.98 6.38
CA VAL A 102 21.06 -12.38 5.24
C VAL A 102 22.43 -11.90 5.68
N VAL A 103 23.50 -12.41 5.07
CA VAL A 103 24.87 -11.95 5.29
C VAL A 103 25.26 -10.99 4.17
N THR A 104 25.58 -9.75 4.55
CA THR A 104 25.88 -8.67 3.60
C THR A 104 27.38 -8.56 3.30
N ARG A 105 27.76 -7.70 2.34
CA ARG A 105 29.15 -7.41 1.91
C ARG A 105 29.92 -8.62 1.38
N GLY A 106 29.24 -9.70 0.99
CA GLY A 106 29.86 -10.94 0.56
C GLY A 106 30.74 -11.58 1.65
N LEU A 107 30.47 -11.30 2.93
CA LEU A 107 31.28 -11.80 4.02
C LEU A 107 31.24 -13.34 4.07
N GLN A 108 32.35 -13.93 4.49
CA GLN A 108 32.46 -15.37 4.67
C GLN A 108 31.53 -15.82 5.80
N ILE A 109 30.76 -16.88 5.55
CA ILE A 109 29.85 -17.49 6.52
C ILE A 109 30.59 -18.64 7.22
N PRO A 110 30.83 -18.57 8.53
CA PRO A 110 31.50 -19.65 9.27
C PRO A 110 30.68 -20.94 9.27
N ALA A 111 31.34 -22.09 9.37
CA ALA A 111 30.67 -23.40 9.38
C ALA A 111 29.59 -23.51 10.48
N TYR A 112 29.91 -23.09 11.71
CA TYR A 112 28.95 -23.09 12.82
C TYR A 112 27.69 -22.26 12.51
N PHE A 113 27.80 -21.21 11.68
CA PHE A 113 26.67 -20.37 11.33
C PHE A 113 25.69 -21.14 10.45
N SER A 114 26.20 -21.73 9.38
CA SER A 114 25.41 -22.53 8.45
C SER A 114 24.81 -23.76 9.12
N GLU A 115 25.57 -24.46 9.97
CA GLU A 115 25.10 -25.62 10.73
C GLU A 115 23.93 -25.27 11.65
N ARG A 116 24.01 -24.16 12.38
CA ARG A 116 22.95 -23.73 13.29
C ARG A 116 21.71 -23.24 12.55
N ALA A 117 21.89 -22.48 11.48
CA ALA A 117 20.78 -22.04 10.64
C ALA A 117 20.04 -23.24 10.01
N ALA A 118 20.78 -24.23 9.50
CA ALA A 118 20.22 -25.46 8.96
C ALA A 118 19.47 -26.28 10.03
N ALA A 119 20.03 -26.42 11.24
CA ALA A 119 19.38 -27.12 12.34
C ALA A 119 18.06 -26.44 12.79
N SER A 120 17.98 -25.11 12.67
CA SER A 120 16.75 -24.33 12.92
C SER A 120 15.81 -24.26 11.70
N GLY A 121 16.20 -24.84 10.55
CA GLY A 121 15.43 -24.74 9.30
C GLY A 121 15.29 -23.30 8.79
N ILE A 122 16.24 -22.41 9.11
CA ILE A 122 16.20 -21.00 8.69
C ILE A 122 17.15 -20.83 7.48
N PRO A 123 16.63 -20.35 6.33
CA PRO A 123 17.45 -20.12 5.15
C PRO A 123 18.47 -19.01 5.37
N VAL A 124 19.63 -19.18 4.76
CA VAL A 124 20.71 -18.20 4.78
C VAL A 124 20.96 -17.71 3.36
N PHE A 125 20.94 -16.39 3.21
CA PHE A 125 21.30 -15.72 1.98
C PHE A 125 22.61 -14.96 2.16
N ARG A 126 23.38 -14.84 1.09
CA ARG A 126 24.52 -13.93 0.99
C ARG A 126 24.23 -12.88 -0.07
N THR A 127 24.67 -11.65 0.17
CA THR A 127 24.67 -10.57 -0.83
C THR A 127 25.95 -9.78 -0.77
N HIS A 128 26.42 -9.32 -1.94
CA HIS A 128 27.56 -8.40 -2.05
C HIS A 128 27.21 -6.95 -1.68
N LEU A 129 25.91 -6.62 -1.55
CA LEU A 129 25.47 -5.29 -1.13
C LEU A 129 25.95 -4.97 0.29
N ILE A 130 26.25 -3.70 0.54
CA ILE A 130 26.43 -3.22 1.92
C ILE A 130 25.07 -3.17 2.63
N THR A 131 25.06 -3.23 3.97
CA THR A 131 23.84 -3.31 4.78
C THR A 131 22.83 -2.19 4.49
N GLY A 132 23.30 -0.95 4.35
CA GLY A 132 22.43 0.19 4.02
C GLY A 132 21.76 0.08 2.66
N ASP A 133 22.47 -0.40 1.64
CA ASP A 133 21.92 -0.62 0.31
C ASP A 133 20.93 -1.77 0.28
N PHE A 134 21.24 -2.87 0.99
CA PHE A 134 20.29 -3.96 1.16
C PHE A 134 18.97 -3.47 1.76
N TYR A 135 19.03 -2.72 2.87
CA TYR A 135 17.84 -2.13 3.50
C TYR A 135 17.06 -1.20 2.56
N ARG A 136 17.77 -0.33 1.83
CA ARG A 136 17.15 0.60 0.87
C ARG A 136 16.40 -0.11 -0.25
N LEU A 137 16.83 -1.31 -0.64
CA LEU A 137 16.21 -2.08 -1.73
C LEU A 137 15.11 -3.03 -1.23
N ILE A 138 15.32 -3.73 -0.11
CA ILE A 138 14.36 -4.72 0.40
C ILE A 138 13.16 -4.07 1.08
N LYS A 139 13.38 -3.00 1.88
CA LYS A 139 12.34 -2.45 2.74
C LYS A 139 11.15 -1.89 1.94
N PRO A 140 11.35 -1.05 0.91
CA PRO A 140 10.22 -0.54 0.12
C PRO A 140 9.44 -1.68 -0.56
N TYR A 141 10.12 -2.75 -0.97
CA TYR A 141 9.45 -3.90 -1.57
C TYR A 141 8.59 -4.66 -0.56
N LEU A 142 9.11 -4.94 0.64
CA LEU A 142 8.32 -5.62 1.67
C LEU A 142 7.15 -4.76 2.16
N GLU A 143 7.35 -3.45 2.34
CA GLU A 143 6.27 -2.50 2.63
C GLU A 143 5.22 -2.49 1.51
N ASP A 144 5.66 -2.64 0.26
CA ASP A 144 4.77 -2.65 -0.90
C ASP A 144 3.91 -3.92 -0.95
N VAL A 145 4.54 -5.09 -0.86
CA VAL A 145 3.85 -6.38 -0.99
C VAL A 145 3.10 -6.80 0.25
N LEU A 146 3.45 -6.30 1.44
CA LEU A 146 2.79 -6.62 2.72
C LEU A 146 1.85 -5.52 3.22
N ALA A 147 1.63 -4.46 2.42
CA ALA A 147 0.73 -3.39 2.83
C ALA A 147 -0.68 -3.91 3.14
N PRO A 148 -1.35 -3.31 4.15
CA PRO A 148 -2.77 -3.54 4.37
C PRO A 148 -3.59 -3.18 3.13
N THR A 149 -4.57 -4.01 2.81
CA THR A 149 -5.46 -3.81 1.67
C THR A 149 -6.93 -3.99 2.05
N THR A 150 -7.80 -3.31 1.32
CA THR A 150 -9.26 -3.50 1.34
C THR A 150 -9.83 -3.25 -0.05
N THR A 151 -11.09 -3.62 -0.27
CA THR A 151 -11.82 -3.32 -1.50
C THR A 151 -13.00 -2.43 -1.16
N VAL A 152 -13.16 -1.35 -1.91
CA VAL A 152 -14.26 -0.39 -1.76
C VAL A 152 -15.13 -0.43 -3.00
N HIS A 153 -16.45 -0.47 -2.82
CA HIS A 153 -17.37 -0.34 -3.95
C HIS A 153 -17.52 1.14 -4.34
N GLY A 154 -17.18 1.47 -5.59
CA GLY A 154 -17.10 2.84 -6.04
C GLY A 154 -16.33 2.99 -7.35
N SER A 155 -16.11 4.25 -7.74
CA SER A 155 -15.36 4.59 -8.95
C SER A 155 -14.24 5.56 -8.59
N LEU A 156 -13.06 5.40 -9.18
CA LEU A 156 -11.89 6.23 -8.90
C LEU A 156 -11.43 6.95 -10.17
N ALA A 157 -11.26 8.28 -10.07
CA ALA A 157 -10.77 9.12 -11.14
C ALA A 157 -9.65 10.07 -10.69
N ASP A 158 -8.74 10.39 -11.60
CA ASP A 158 -7.70 11.42 -11.46
C ASP A 158 -8.17 12.72 -12.12
N VAL A 159 -8.61 13.68 -11.30
CA VAL A 159 -9.17 14.97 -11.72
C VAL A 159 -8.19 16.08 -11.38
N TYR A 160 -7.59 16.71 -12.40
CA TYR A 160 -6.50 17.69 -12.24
C TYR A 160 -5.31 17.24 -11.36
N GLY A 161 -5.06 15.93 -11.27
CA GLY A 161 -4.02 15.42 -10.39
C GLY A 161 -4.49 15.09 -8.97
N VAL A 162 -5.78 15.21 -8.65
CA VAL A 162 -6.39 14.79 -7.38
C VAL A 162 -7.19 13.52 -7.59
N GLY A 163 -6.96 12.49 -6.77
CA GLY A 163 -7.75 11.26 -6.80
C GLY A 163 -9.07 11.39 -6.06
N LEU A 164 -10.17 11.34 -6.81
CA LEU A 164 -11.53 11.37 -6.29
C LEU A 164 -12.12 9.96 -6.29
N LEU A 165 -12.44 9.44 -5.10
CA LEU A 165 -13.15 8.17 -4.92
C LEU A 165 -14.65 8.44 -4.77
N PHE A 166 -15.41 8.12 -5.81
CA PHE A 166 -16.87 8.24 -5.83
C PHE A 166 -17.50 7.02 -5.16
N MET A 167 -18.28 7.27 -4.11
CA MET A 167 -19.06 6.27 -3.39
C MET A 167 -20.54 6.64 -3.43
N GLY A 168 -21.41 5.66 -3.22
CA GLY A 168 -22.87 5.83 -3.26
C GLY A 168 -23.56 4.57 -3.76
N GLU A 169 -24.89 4.58 -3.75
CA GLU A 169 -25.71 3.43 -4.14
C GLU A 169 -25.46 2.97 -5.59
N SER A 170 -25.80 1.71 -5.90
CA SER A 170 -25.65 1.19 -7.27
C SER A 170 -26.62 1.89 -8.23
N GLY A 171 -26.11 2.36 -9.38
CA GLY A 171 -26.92 3.07 -10.37
C GLY A 171 -27.19 4.54 -10.05
N ILE A 172 -26.55 5.10 -9.02
CA ILE A 172 -26.66 6.52 -8.67
C ILE A 172 -25.96 7.46 -9.67
N GLY A 173 -25.17 6.93 -10.61
CA GLY A 173 -24.47 7.74 -11.63
C GLY A 173 -22.95 7.86 -11.44
N LYS A 174 -22.32 6.97 -10.65
CA LYS A 174 -20.85 6.99 -10.40
C LYS A 174 -20.06 6.80 -11.71
N SER A 175 -20.37 5.71 -12.43
CA SER A 175 -19.71 5.33 -13.68
C SER A 175 -19.89 6.41 -14.76
N GLU A 176 -21.12 6.93 -14.91
CA GLU A 176 -21.46 8.00 -15.85
C GLU A 176 -20.70 9.30 -15.54
N THR A 177 -20.61 9.70 -14.26
CA THR A 177 -19.83 10.87 -13.85
C THR A 177 -18.35 10.72 -14.20
N VAL A 178 -17.79 9.52 -13.98
CA VAL A 178 -16.39 9.26 -14.31
C VAL A 178 -16.15 9.23 -15.82
N LEU A 179 -17.09 8.71 -16.61
CA LEU A 179 -17.01 8.74 -18.07
C LEU A 179 -17.04 10.18 -18.61
N ASP A 180 -17.94 11.03 -18.09
CA ASP A 180 -17.99 12.46 -18.43
C ASP A 180 -16.67 13.18 -18.07
N LEU A 181 -16.06 12.84 -16.93
CA LEU A 181 -14.76 13.37 -16.54
C LEU A 181 -13.67 12.95 -17.55
N VAL A 182 -13.68 11.70 -18.01
CA VAL A 182 -12.74 11.21 -19.02
C VAL A 182 -12.89 11.96 -20.34
N GLU A 183 -14.13 12.19 -20.79
CA GLU A 183 -14.40 12.96 -22.01
C GLU A 183 -13.81 14.39 -21.92
N ARG A 184 -13.81 14.97 -20.72
CA ARG A 184 -13.24 16.30 -20.42
C ARG A 184 -11.73 16.29 -20.19
N GLY A 185 -11.06 15.15 -20.38
CA GLY A 185 -9.60 15.02 -20.36
C GLY A 185 -9.01 14.57 -19.01
N HIS A 186 -9.86 14.22 -18.04
CA HIS A 186 -9.43 13.57 -16.80
C HIS A 186 -9.17 12.08 -17.05
N ARG A 187 -8.77 11.36 -16.00
CA ARG A 187 -8.30 9.97 -16.19
C ARG A 187 -9.06 8.98 -15.33
N PHE A 188 -9.53 7.93 -15.98
CA PHE A 188 -10.11 6.77 -15.36
C PHE A 188 -9.06 5.95 -14.60
N VAL A 189 -9.39 5.47 -13.41
CA VAL A 189 -8.54 4.57 -12.64
C VAL A 189 -9.22 3.22 -12.42
N ALA A 190 -10.45 3.23 -11.92
CA ALA A 190 -11.23 2.03 -11.59
C ALA A 190 -12.73 2.33 -11.56
N ASP A 191 -13.56 1.32 -11.81
CA ASP A 191 -15.02 1.39 -11.67
C ASP A 191 -15.54 0.15 -10.94
N ASP A 192 -16.68 0.29 -10.27
CA ASP A 192 -17.36 -0.74 -9.46
C ASP A 192 -16.59 -1.23 -8.23
N LEU A 193 -15.38 -1.79 -8.40
CA LEU A 193 -14.54 -2.30 -7.32
C LEU A 193 -13.15 -1.64 -7.35
N VAL A 194 -12.86 -0.87 -6.30
CA VAL A 194 -11.57 -0.20 -6.12
C VAL A 194 -10.76 -0.95 -5.07
N PHE A 195 -9.62 -1.52 -5.49
CA PHE A 195 -8.65 -2.11 -4.59
C PHE A 195 -7.81 -1.01 -3.96
N VAL A 196 -7.91 -0.85 -2.65
CA VAL A 196 -7.20 0.17 -1.88
C VAL A 196 -6.10 -0.48 -1.05
N SER A 197 -4.91 0.10 -1.09
CA SER A 197 -3.76 -0.30 -0.26
C SER A 197 -3.20 0.89 0.50
N ARG A 198 -2.74 0.66 1.74
CA ARG A 198 -2.08 1.70 2.54
C ARG A 198 -0.57 1.62 2.38
N ARG A 199 0.04 2.69 1.87
CA ARG A 199 1.49 2.88 1.80
C ARG A 199 1.92 3.84 2.91
N GLY A 200 2.95 3.46 3.67
CA GLY A 200 3.35 4.22 4.85
C GLY A 200 2.20 4.36 5.87
N ASN A 201 2.04 5.55 6.43
CA ASN A 201 1.07 5.81 7.49
C ASN A 201 -0.20 6.52 7.01
N ASP A 202 -0.14 7.26 5.90
CA ASP A 202 -1.16 8.26 5.52
C ASP A 202 -1.49 8.28 4.02
N VAL A 203 -0.92 7.37 3.22
CA VAL A 203 -1.15 7.31 1.78
C VAL A 203 -2.00 6.11 1.42
N LEU A 204 -3.17 6.36 0.86
CA LEU A 204 -4.02 5.34 0.26
C LEU A 204 -3.84 5.35 -1.26
N LEU A 205 -3.48 4.20 -1.84
CA LEU A 205 -3.43 4.00 -3.28
C LEU A 205 -4.60 3.13 -3.72
N GLY A 206 -5.41 3.63 -4.64
CA GLY A 206 -6.50 2.91 -5.28
C GLY A 206 -6.13 2.46 -6.71
N ARG A 207 -6.63 1.30 -7.11
CA ARG A 207 -6.49 0.72 -8.46
C ARG A 207 -7.68 -0.19 -8.80
N GLY A 208 -7.89 -0.44 -10.09
CA GLY A 208 -8.86 -1.43 -10.56
C GLY A 208 -8.34 -2.87 -10.40
N HIS A 209 -9.24 -3.85 -10.53
CA HIS A 209 -8.83 -5.26 -10.59
C HIS A 209 -8.08 -5.55 -11.90
N GLU A 210 -7.03 -6.37 -11.85
CA GLU A 210 -6.22 -6.71 -13.05
C GLU A 210 -7.06 -7.33 -14.17
N LEU A 211 -8.07 -8.14 -13.83
CA LEU A 211 -8.98 -8.74 -14.82
C LEU A 211 -9.99 -7.75 -15.41
N GLN A 212 -10.37 -6.71 -14.65
CA GLN A 212 -11.31 -5.68 -15.13
C GLN A 212 -10.58 -4.69 -16.06
N GLY A 213 -9.31 -4.41 -15.78
CA GLY A 213 -8.49 -3.50 -16.58
C GLY A 213 -9.13 -2.12 -16.66
N PHE A 214 -9.30 -1.61 -17.89
CA PHE A 214 -9.93 -0.32 -18.15
C PHE A 214 -11.37 -0.42 -18.66
N HIS A 215 -12.06 -1.50 -18.30
CA HIS A 215 -13.46 -1.69 -18.66
C HIS A 215 -14.40 -1.07 -17.63
N MET A 216 -15.52 -0.55 -18.10
CA MET A 216 -16.59 0.04 -17.31
C MET A 216 -17.94 -0.48 -17.83
N GLU A 217 -18.90 -0.76 -16.95
CA GLU A 217 -20.26 -1.10 -17.35
C GLU A 217 -21.13 0.17 -17.34
N ILE A 218 -21.75 0.49 -18.46
CA ILE A 218 -22.71 1.59 -18.55
C ILE A 218 -24.12 1.01 -18.76
N ARG A 219 -25.05 1.37 -17.88
CA ARG A 219 -26.42 0.87 -17.95
C ARG A 219 -27.08 1.31 -19.27
N GLY A 220 -27.69 0.34 -19.96
CA GLY A 220 -28.34 0.58 -21.26
C GLY A 220 -27.38 0.58 -22.46
N ILE A 221 -26.06 0.55 -22.25
CA ILE A 221 -25.05 0.45 -23.32
C ILE A 221 -24.30 -0.88 -23.23
N GLY A 222 -23.90 -1.31 -22.03
CA GLY A 222 -23.07 -2.49 -21.79
C GLY A 222 -21.64 -2.12 -21.40
N PHE A 223 -20.71 -3.07 -21.57
CA PHE A 223 -19.30 -2.86 -21.25
C PHE A 223 -18.59 -1.99 -22.30
N VAL A 224 -17.83 -1.01 -21.83
CA VAL A 224 -17.00 -0.13 -22.65
C VAL A 224 -15.53 -0.25 -22.22
N ASP A 225 -14.61 -0.19 -23.18
CA ASP A 225 -13.16 -0.11 -22.93
C ASP A 225 -12.70 1.34 -23.04
N VAL A 226 -12.46 1.96 -21.87
CA VAL A 226 -12.07 3.37 -21.78
C VAL A 226 -10.72 3.64 -22.46
N ALA A 227 -9.78 2.70 -22.36
CA ALA A 227 -8.45 2.87 -22.95
C ALA A 227 -8.50 2.82 -24.47
N SER A 228 -9.30 1.92 -25.05
CA SER A 228 -9.48 1.82 -26.50
C SER A 228 -10.24 3.02 -27.07
N MET A 229 -11.23 3.55 -26.35
CA MET A 229 -12.06 4.65 -26.81
C MET A 229 -11.38 6.03 -26.70
N PHE A 230 -10.67 6.30 -25.60
CA PHE A 230 -10.13 7.64 -25.28
C PHE A 230 -8.59 7.69 -25.28
N GLY A 231 -7.95 6.55 -25.49
CA GLY A 231 -6.50 6.39 -25.57
C GLY A 231 -5.80 6.30 -24.20
N THR A 232 -4.51 5.96 -24.23
CA THR A 232 -3.69 5.72 -23.02
C THR A 232 -3.56 6.92 -22.08
N LYS A 233 -3.80 8.14 -22.58
CA LYS A 233 -3.79 9.37 -21.76
C LYS A 233 -4.98 9.46 -20.81
N ALA A 234 -6.08 8.77 -21.14
CA ALA A 234 -7.36 8.81 -20.43
C ALA A 234 -7.42 7.81 -19.27
N THR A 235 -6.38 7.01 -19.05
CA THR A 235 -6.38 5.99 -17.99
C THR A 235 -5.14 6.07 -17.10
N ARG A 236 -5.25 5.53 -15.89
CA ARG A 236 -4.18 5.41 -14.90
C ARG A 236 -4.30 4.07 -14.20
N GLN A 237 -3.17 3.37 -14.06
CA GLN A 237 -3.14 2.06 -13.40
C GLN A 237 -3.44 2.14 -11.90
N GLN A 238 -2.98 3.23 -11.26
CA GLN A 238 -3.20 3.48 -9.85
C GLN A 238 -3.21 4.99 -9.59
N LYS A 239 -3.88 5.40 -8.52
CA LYS A 239 -3.96 6.79 -8.09
C LYS A 239 -4.08 6.88 -6.57
N ARG A 240 -3.43 7.89 -5.96
CA ARG A 240 -3.64 8.21 -4.54
C ARG A 240 -5.10 8.63 -4.34
N VAL A 241 -5.79 8.06 -3.37
CA VAL A 241 -7.12 8.54 -2.95
C VAL A 241 -6.91 9.75 -2.04
N GLU A 242 -7.46 10.89 -2.43
CA GLU A 242 -7.26 12.17 -1.75
C GLU A 242 -8.57 12.76 -1.23
N VAL A 243 -9.69 12.50 -1.92
CA VAL A 243 -11.02 12.94 -1.49
C VAL A 243 -12.04 11.84 -1.76
N VAL A 244 -12.92 11.62 -0.79
CA VAL A 244 -14.11 10.78 -0.95
C VAL A 244 -15.29 11.65 -1.37
N VAL A 245 -15.91 11.32 -2.49
CA VAL A 245 -17.12 11.98 -2.99
C VAL A 245 -18.30 11.04 -2.79
N SER A 246 -19.14 11.31 -1.79
CA SER A 246 -20.34 10.53 -1.49
C SER A 246 -21.52 11.09 -2.30
N LEU A 247 -22.00 10.33 -3.28
CA LEU A 247 -23.21 10.65 -4.03
C LEU A 247 -24.41 10.08 -3.28
N GLU A 248 -25.39 10.94 -2.99
CA GLU A 248 -26.58 10.58 -2.22
C GLU A 248 -27.83 11.00 -2.99
N ALA A 249 -28.90 10.19 -2.91
CA ALA A 249 -30.19 10.60 -3.44
C ALA A 249 -30.69 11.84 -2.68
N TRP A 250 -31.36 12.75 -3.40
CA TRP A 250 -31.96 13.91 -2.75
C TRP A 250 -33.07 13.47 -1.78
N ASP A 251 -33.00 13.96 -0.56
CA ASP A 251 -34.01 13.79 0.48
C ASP A 251 -34.47 15.17 0.97
N ASP A 252 -35.75 15.47 0.81
CA ASP A 252 -36.37 16.73 1.26
C ASP A 252 -36.32 16.89 2.79
N ALA A 253 -36.15 15.80 3.54
CA ALA A 253 -36.04 15.81 4.99
C ALA A 253 -34.60 16.01 5.50
N ALA A 254 -33.59 15.93 4.63
CA ALA A 254 -32.19 16.06 5.01
C ALA A 254 -31.73 17.52 5.03
N GLU A 255 -31.08 17.94 6.13
CA GLU A 255 -30.38 19.23 6.18
C GLU A 255 -29.02 19.11 5.50
N TYR A 256 -28.92 19.65 4.28
CA TYR A 256 -27.64 19.73 3.57
C TYR A 256 -26.85 20.97 3.97
N ASP A 257 -25.54 20.81 4.21
CA ASP A 257 -24.65 21.94 4.47
C ASP A 257 -24.59 22.87 3.25
N ARG A 258 -25.08 24.10 3.42
CA ARG A 258 -25.10 25.15 2.39
C ARG A 258 -23.82 25.99 2.36
N THR A 259 -22.98 25.85 3.37
CA THR A 259 -21.79 26.68 3.59
C THR A 259 -20.51 26.02 3.08
N GLY A 260 -20.50 24.69 2.93
CA GLY A 260 -19.32 23.93 2.55
C GLY A 260 -18.20 23.96 3.60
N LEU A 261 -18.55 24.29 4.85
CA LEU A 261 -17.62 24.42 5.98
C LEU A 261 -17.47 23.10 6.74
N ASN A 262 -18.51 22.24 6.76
CA ASN A 262 -18.43 20.92 7.34
C ASN A 262 -17.93 19.90 6.31
N ARG A 263 -16.61 19.76 6.24
CA ARG A 263 -16.00 18.62 5.54
C ARG A 263 -16.17 17.39 6.41
N GLY A 264 -16.86 16.38 5.89
CA GLY A 264 -16.89 15.08 6.52
C GLY A 264 -15.50 14.44 6.51
N VAL A 265 -15.34 13.38 7.30
CA VAL A 265 -14.16 12.52 7.25
C VAL A 265 -14.61 11.10 6.94
N GLU A 266 -13.90 10.43 6.04
CA GLU A 266 -14.05 9.01 5.77
C GLU A 266 -12.74 8.30 6.12
N THR A 267 -12.80 7.28 6.98
CA THR A 267 -11.62 6.53 7.40
C THR A 267 -11.51 5.22 6.63
N ILE A 268 -10.44 5.06 5.84
CA ILE A 268 -10.16 3.83 5.08
C ILE A 268 -8.79 3.30 5.49
N LEU A 269 -8.71 2.03 5.91
CA LEU A 269 -7.47 1.41 6.44
C LEU A 269 -6.79 2.24 7.56
N GLY A 270 -7.59 2.95 8.37
CA GLY A 270 -7.12 3.83 9.44
C GLY A 270 -6.52 5.16 8.97
N VAL A 271 -6.72 5.54 7.70
CA VAL A 271 -6.34 6.85 7.15
C VAL A 271 -7.61 7.68 6.96
N ASP A 272 -7.61 8.87 7.54
CA ASP A 272 -8.71 9.83 7.45
C ASP A 272 -8.60 10.65 6.16
N LEU A 273 -9.64 10.60 5.33
CA LEU A 273 -9.76 11.35 4.09
C LEU A 273 -10.88 12.39 4.20
N PRO A 274 -10.74 13.58 3.56
CA PRO A 274 -11.85 14.50 3.43
C PRO A 274 -12.98 13.86 2.62
N ARG A 275 -14.20 13.96 3.15
CA ARG A 275 -15.44 13.51 2.51
C ARG A 275 -16.30 14.70 2.12
N VAL A 276 -16.74 14.70 0.88
CA VAL A 276 -17.71 15.65 0.34
C VAL A 276 -18.95 14.88 -0.08
N THR A 277 -20.10 15.20 0.52
CA THR A 277 -21.39 14.63 0.13
C THR A 277 -22.07 15.53 -0.91
N ILE A 278 -22.47 14.95 -2.04
CA ILE A 278 -23.20 15.65 -3.10
C ILE A 278 -24.58 15.00 -3.24
N PRO A 279 -25.66 15.73 -2.90
CA PRO A 279 -27.00 15.22 -3.13
C PRO A 279 -27.43 15.43 -4.58
N LEU A 280 -28.00 14.41 -5.19
CA LEU A 280 -28.40 14.37 -6.59
C LEU A 280 -29.74 15.04 -6.82
N VAL A 281 -29.70 16.22 -7.45
CA VAL A 281 -30.88 16.99 -7.86
C VAL A 281 -30.88 17.09 -9.38
N PRO A 282 -32.03 16.91 -10.06
CA PRO A 282 -32.12 17.11 -11.51
C PRO A 282 -31.49 18.43 -11.96
N GLY A 283 -30.66 18.37 -13.00
CA GLY A 283 -29.96 19.55 -13.55
C GLY A 283 -28.62 19.89 -12.89
N LYS A 284 -28.22 19.24 -11.78
CA LYS A 284 -26.85 19.36 -11.28
C LYS A 284 -25.87 18.65 -12.21
N ASN A 285 -24.81 19.36 -12.60
CA ASN A 285 -23.70 18.77 -13.34
C ASN A 285 -22.64 18.25 -12.36
N LEU A 286 -22.66 16.93 -12.10
CA LEU A 286 -21.71 16.28 -11.17
C LEU A 286 -20.26 16.41 -11.62
N THR A 287 -20.04 16.41 -12.92
CA THR A 287 -18.71 16.53 -13.54
C THR A 287 -18.06 17.88 -13.20
N VAL A 288 -18.82 18.98 -13.33
CA VAL A 288 -18.35 20.32 -12.93
C VAL A 288 -18.14 20.42 -11.42
N ILE A 289 -19.04 19.85 -10.62
CA ILE A 289 -18.89 19.86 -9.15
C ILE A 289 -17.64 19.08 -8.74
N SER A 290 -17.36 17.95 -9.39
CA SER A 290 -16.16 17.13 -9.13
C SER A 290 -14.87 17.88 -9.46
N GLU A 291 -14.84 18.63 -10.56
CA GLU A 291 -13.73 19.54 -10.90
C GLU A 291 -13.52 20.61 -9.83
N VAL A 292 -14.61 21.20 -9.31
CA VAL A 292 -14.55 22.18 -8.22
C VAL A 292 -14.01 21.57 -6.92
N ILE A 293 -14.42 20.33 -6.60
CA ILE A 293 -13.90 19.60 -5.43
C ILE A 293 -12.39 19.39 -5.55
N ALA A 294 -11.92 18.93 -6.72
CA ALA A 294 -10.49 18.76 -6.98
C ALA A 294 -9.72 20.10 -6.86
N MET A 295 -10.24 21.18 -7.45
CA MET A 295 -9.62 22.51 -7.33
C MET A 295 -9.57 22.99 -5.88
N ASN A 296 -10.64 22.78 -5.10
CA ASN A 296 -10.66 23.16 -3.69
C ASN A 296 -9.66 22.34 -2.86
N GLN A 297 -9.47 21.05 -3.19
CA GLN A 297 -8.44 20.23 -2.56
C GLN A 297 -7.02 20.73 -2.88
N LEU A 298 -6.77 21.14 -4.14
CA LEU A 298 -5.49 21.75 -4.52
C LEU A 298 -5.24 23.08 -3.77
N LEU A 299 -6.28 23.90 -3.56
CA LEU A 299 -6.18 25.12 -2.75
C LEU A 299 -5.86 24.79 -1.29
N ALA A 300 -6.50 23.78 -0.71
CA ALA A 300 -6.22 23.33 0.65
C ALA A 300 -4.76 22.88 0.81
N TYR A 301 -4.19 22.15 -0.17
CA TYR A 301 -2.78 21.80 -0.17
C TYR A 301 -1.85 23.01 -0.31
N ALA A 302 -2.29 24.08 -0.98
CA ALA A 302 -1.57 25.35 -1.03
C ALA A 302 -1.73 26.21 0.25
N GLY A 303 -2.43 25.71 1.28
CA GLY A 303 -2.71 26.44 2.52
C GLY A 303 -3.75 27.56 2.36
N LEU A 304 -4.57 27.50 1.31
CA LEU A 304 -5.63 28.46 1.03
C LEU A 304 -6.99 27.82 1.35
N ASP A 305 -7.71 28.40 2.31
CA ASP A 305 -9.11 28.03 2.59
C ASP A 305 -10.06 29.16 2.13
N PRO A 306 -10.70 29.02 0.95
CA PRO A 306 -11.64 30.02 0.44
C PRO A 306 -12.84 30.23 1.37
N SER A 307 -13.33 29.18 2.03
CA SER A 307 -14.51 29.24 2.89
C SER A 307 -14.20 30.00 4.17
N ALA A 308 -13.05 29.73 4.80
CA ALA A 308 -12.58 30.48 5.96
C ALA A 308 -12.37 31.97 5.64
N ARG A 309 -11.73 32.28 4.51
CA ARG A 309 -11.51 33.67 4.06
C ARG A 309 -12.81 34.42 3.77
N PHE A 310 -13.81 33.73 3.24
CA PHE A 310 -15.12 34.33 2.99
C PHE A 310 -15.86 34.61 4.30
N GLN A 311 -15.74 33.71 5.28
CA GLN A 311 -16.33 33.89 6.60
C GLN A 311 -15.69 35.06 7.37
N GLU A 312 -14.36 35.21 7.30
CA GLU A 312 -13.66 36.38 7.83
C GLU A 312 -14.18 37.70 7.23
N ARG A 313 -14.56 37.69 5.95
CA ARG A 313 -15.11 38.88 5.26
C ARG A 313 -16.56 39.18 5.61
N ILE A 314 -17.37 38.17 5.95
CA ILE A 314 -18.77 38.37 6.36
C ILE A 314 -18.85 38.83 7.83
N LEU A 315 -17.89 38.43 8.66
CA LEU A 315 -17.82 38.79 10.08
C LEU A 315 -17.19 40.18 10.33
N GLN A 316 -16.72 40.86 9.28
CA GLN A 316 -16.25 42.26 9.28
C GLN A 316 -17.37 43.21 8.87
#